data_AF-A0A829PXV3-F1
#
_entry.id   AF-A0A829PXV3-F1
#
_cell.length_a   1.000
_cell.length_b   1.000
_cell.length_c   1.000
_cell.angle_alpha   90.00
_cell.angle_beta   90.00
_cell.angle_gamma   90.00
#
_symmetry.space_group_name_H-M   'P 1'
#
loop_
_entity.id
_entity.type
_entity.pdbx_description
1 polymer ?
#
loop_
_entity_poly.entity_id
_entity_poly.type
_entity_poly.pdbx_seq_one_letter_code
_entity_poly.pdbx_strand_id
1 'polypeptide(L)'
;MASGRPVTRGVVYGFIGTVTAASVAMAVIRLPIVSEAAAVRWFAWAGGMGPTMLAEGDHSTEAFRQVARDTYDSLPADVRHRTALVVQIYPMAAAYDVEAGRAGISRAYSFHRGYYYFGAPPESMTDMMYVGVDDPDPKLAQGFRGVQRIELLHAAGEGEAHVYRYYGRIAPWQQLWDDWRTYK
;
A
#
# COMPACT_ATOMS: atom_id res chain seq x y z
N MET A 1 -21.97 18.90 -52.88
CA MET A 1 -20.53 18.62 -53.09
C MET A 1 -19.79 18.96 -51.81
N ALA A 2 -19.18 17.96 -51.17
CA ALA A 2 -18.52 18.08 -49.88
C ALA A 2 -17.01 18.25 -50.07
N SER A 3 -16.47 19.43 -49.76
CA SER A 3 -15.03 19.72 -49.82
C SER A 3 -14.57 20.34 -48.50
N GLY A 4 -14.18 19.49 -47.55
CA GLY A 4 -13.66 19.95 -46.25
C GLY A 4 -13.15 18.81 -45.38
N ARG A 5 -12.25 17.96 -45.88
CA ARG A 5 -11.80 16.75 -45.14
C ARG A 5 -10.32 16.30 -45.21
N PRO A 6 -9.38 16.87 -45.99
CA PRO A 6 -7.99 16.39 -45.98
C PRO A 6 -7.10 17.06 -44.91
N VAL A 7 -7.21 18.38 -44.73
CA VAL A 7 -6.35 19.16 -43.80
C VAL A 7 -6.59 18.77 -42.34
N THR A 8 -7.85 18.56 -41.96
CA THR A 8 -8.24 18.13 -40.61
C THR A 8 -7.75 16.72 -40.27
N ARG A 9 -7.67 15.80 -41.24
CA ARG A 9 -7.12 14.46 -41.00
C ARG A 9 -5.60 14.50 -40.81
N GLY A 10 -4.87 15.29 -41.60
CA GLY A 10 -3.42 15.46 -41.44
C GLY A 10 -3.03 16.04 -40.07
N VAL A 11 -3.77 17.04 -39.59
CA VAL A 11 -3.56 17.63 -38.25
C VAL A 11 -3.85 16.61 -37.14
N VAL A 12 -4.95 15.86 -37.25
CA VAL A 12 -5.32 14.84 -36.25
C VAL A 12 -4.31 13.70 -36.21
N TYR A 13 -3.87 13.18 -37.36
CA TYR A 13 -2.86 12.11 -37.40
C TYR A 13 -1.48 12.62 -36.93
N GLY A 14 -1.12 13.87 -37.24
CA GLY A 14 0.10 14.49 -36.72
C GLY A 14 0.08 14.67 -35.20
N PHE A 15 -1.07 15.06 -34.64
CA PHE A 15 -1.26 15.15 -33.19
C PHE A 15 -1.18 13.77 -32.52
N ILE A 16 -1.90 12.77 -33.06
CA ILE A 16 -1.85 11.38 -32.55
C ILE A 16 -0.41 10.85 -32.62
N GLY A 17 0.28 11.03 -33.74
CA GLY A 17 1.67 10.60 -33.89
C GLY A 17 2.60 11.23 -32.86
N THR A 18 2.46 12.53 -32.62
CA THR A 18 3.25 13.24 -31.60
C THR A 18 2.97 12.71 -30.19
N VAL A 19 1.69 12.54 -29.83
CA VAL A 19 1.31 12.01 -28.52
C VAL A 19 1.83 10.58 -28.36
N THR A 20 1.68 9.72 -29.36
CA THR A 20 2.19 8.34 -29.32
C THR A 20 3.71 8.31 -29.18
N ALA A 21 4.45 9.11 -29.95
CA ALA A 21 5.91 9.16 -29.86
C ALA A 21 6.37 9.64 -28.47
N ALA A 22 5.73 10.68 -27.92
CA ALA A 22 6.00 11.15 -26.56
C ALA A 22 5.69 10.08 -25.50
N SER A 23 4.58 9.36 -25.63
CA SER A 23 4.21 8.26 -24.72
C SER A 23 5.20 7.09 -24.79
N VAL A 24 5.65 6.70 -25.99
CA VAL A 24 6.65 5.64 -26.17
C VAL A 24 7.99 6.06 -25.57
N ALA A 25 8.45 7.29 -25.83
CA ALA A 25 9.67 7.81 -25.23
C ALA A 25 9.58 7.82 -23.70
N MET A 26 8.44 8.26 -23.14
CA MET A 26 8.21 8.24 -21.70
C MET A 26 8.20 6.82 -21.12
N ALA A 27 7.57 5.86 -21.82
CA ALA A 27 7.58 4.46 -21.41
C ALA A 27 9.00 3.86 -21.41
N VAL A 28 9.79 4.13 -22.46
CA VAL A 28 11.20 3.67 -22.53
C VAL A 28 12.06 4.30 -21.44
N ILE A 29 11.88 5.58 -21.13
CA ILE A 29 12.59 6.26 -20.03
C ILE A 29 12.19 5.66 -18.67
N ARG A 30 10.92 5.23 -18.51
CA ARG A 30 10.37 4.67 -17.26
C ARG A 30 10.67 3.18 -17.06
N LEU A 31 11.02 2.45 -18.12
CA LEU A 31 11.39 1.04 -17.99
C LEU A 31 12.74 0.92 -17.26
N PRO A 32 12.93 -0.08 -16.39
CA PRO A 32 14.16 -0.24 -15.60
C PRO A 32 15.26 -0.87 -16.47
N ILE A 33 15.61 -0.22 -17.57
CA ILE A 33 16.65 -0.66 -18.52
C ILE A 33 18.04 -0.38 -17.94
N VAL A 34 18.13 0.57 -16.99
CA VAL A 34 19.35 0.99 -16.30
C VAL A 34 19.23 0.72 -14.81
N SER A 35 20.36 0.47 -14.14
CA SER A 35 20.38 0.32 -12.68
C SER A 35 19.93 1.60 -11.97
N GLU A 36 19.37 1.45 -10.77
CA GLU A 36 18.88 2.58 -9.96
C GLU A 36 19.96 3.66 -9.75
N ALA A 37 21.21 3.24 -9.49
CA ALA A 37 22.35 4.15 -9.38
C ALA A 37 22.62 4.96 -10.67
N ALA A 38 22.45 4.35 -11.84
CA ALA A 38 22.58 5.06 -13.11
C ALA A 38 21.39 5.99 -13.36
N ALA A 39 20.18 5.57 -12.98
CA ALA A 39 18.97 6.37 -13.08
C ALA A 39 19.03 7.64 -12.21
N VAL A 40 19.42 7.52 -10.94
CA VAL A 40 19.63 8.66 -10.02
C VAL A 40 20.63 9.65 -10.61
N ARG A 41 21.74 9.15 -11.16
CA ARG A 41 22.80 10.00 -11.73
C ARG A 41 22.36 10.72 -13.01
N TRP A 42 21.67 10.03 -13.92
CA TRP A 42 21.33 10.57 -15.24
C TRP A 42 20.07 11.42 -15.23
N PHE A 43 19.16 11.17 -14.30
CA PHE A 43 17.87 11.85 -14.20
C PHE A 43 17.70 12.66 -12.93
N ALA A 44 18.79 13.02 -12.23
CA ALA A 44 18.76 13.89 -11.06
C ALA A 44 18.00 15.21 -11.31
N TRP A 45 18.07 15.74 -12.53
CA TRP A 45 17.38 16.96 -12.95
C TRP A 45 15.85 16.83 -12.96
N ALA A 46 15.30 15.61 -12.99
CA ALA A 46 13.86 15.35 -13.03
C ALA A 46 13.20 15.27 -11.64
N GLY A 47 13.99 15.32 -10.56
CA GLY A 47 13.48 15.21 -9.19
C GLY A 47 12.56 14.00 -8.98
N GLY A 48 11.51 14.16 -8.15
CA GLY A 48 10.53 13.09 -7.86
C GLY A 48 9.66 12.63 -9.04
N MET A 49 9.81 13.22 -10.23
CA MET A 49 9.12 12.77 -11.46
C MET A 49 9.99 11.84 -12.33
N GLY A 50 11.23 11.57 -11.89
CA GLY A 50 12.19 10.72 -12.57
C GLY A 50 11.86 9.22 -12.56
N PRO A 51 12.63 8.40 -13.29
CA PRO A 51 12.40 6.96 -13.41
C PRO A 51 12.53 6.18 -12.09
N THR A 52 13.13 6.78 -11.06
CA THR A 52 13.22 6.19 -9.72
C THR A 52 11.90 6.26 -8.95
N MET A 53 10.90 7.05 -9.38
CA MET A 53 9.60 7.13 -8.70
C MET A 53 8.93 5.77 -8.48
N LEU A 54 9.09 4.84 -9.44
CA LEU A 54 8.54 3.48 -9.32
C LEU A 54 9.39 2.62 -8.38
N ALA A 55 10.72 2.74 -8.44
CA ALA A 55 11.64 2.06 -7.53
C ALA A 55 11.45 2.54 -6.08
N GLU A 56 11.22 3.84 -5.88
CA GLU A 56 10.91 4.44 -4.59
C GLU A 56 9.59 3.88 -4.03
N GLY A 57 8.58 3.65 -4.87
CA GLY A 57 7.34 2.98 -4.47
C GLY A 57 7.51 1.51 -4.09
N ASP A 58 8.48 0.80 -4.68
CA ASP A 58 8.81 -0.59 -4.31
C ASP A 58 9.64 -0.64 -3.02
N HIS A 59 10.59 0.28 -2.86
CA HIS A 59 11.43 0.43 -1.66
C HIS A 59 10.59 0.93 -0.49
N SER A 60 9.54 1.71 -0.74
CA SER A 60 8.63 2.25 0.28
C SER A 60 7.69 1.24 0.92
N THR A 61 8.02 -0.05 0.86
CA THR A 61 7.26 -1.09 1.58
C THR A 61 8.14 -1.95 2.46
N GLU A 62 9.46 -1.91 2.33
CA GLU A 62 10.35 -2.82 3.05
C GLU A 62 10.48 -2.39 4.52
N ALA A 63 10.70 -1.11 4.77
CA ALA A 63 10.84 -0.62 6.15
C ALA A 63 9.51 -0.75 6.90
N PHE A 64 8.39 -0.45 6.25
CA PHE A 64 7.06 -0.68 6.84
C PHE A 64 6.77 -2.13 7.14
N ARG A 65 7.12 -3.03 6.21
CA ARG A 65 6.96 -4.47 6.41
C ARG A 65 7.77 -4.96 7.61
N GLN A 66 9.00 -4.50 7.72
CA GLN A 66 9.87 -4.84 8.85
C GLN A 66 9.25 -4.36 10.17
N VAL A 67 8.78 -3.11 10.22
CA VAL A 67 8.07 -2.58 11.40
C VAL A 67 6.83 -3.43 11.74
N ALA A 68 6.01 -3.76 10.75
CA ALA A 68 4.81 -4.57 10.97
C ALA A 68 5.15 -5.96 11.52
N ARG A 69 6.18 -6.59 10.96
CA ARG A 69 6.69 -7.90 11.41
C ARG A 69 7.24 -7.84 12.82
N ASP A 70 8.22 -6.99 13.05
CA ASP A 70 8.95 -6.92 14.33
C ASP A 70 7.97 -6.59 15.47
N THR A 71 7.03 -5.67 15.22
CA THR A 71 5.96 -5.36 16.17
C THR A 71 5.05 -6.57 16.41
N TYR A 72 4.56 -7.23 15.35
CA TYR A 72 3.64 -8.35 15.49
C TYR A 72 4.30 -9.57 16.17
N ASP A 73 5.56 -9.84 15.85
CA ASP A 73 6.35 -10.93 16.43
C ASP A 73 6.84 -10.64 17.84
N SER A 74 6.89 -9.36 18.26
CA SER A 74 7.14 -8.98 19.65
C SER A 74 5.98 -9.34 20.59
N LEU A 75 4.78 -9.58 20.05
CA LEU A 75 3.61 -9.94 20.86
C LEU A 75 3.81 -11.32 21.50
N PRO A 76 3.44 -11.50 22.79
CA PRO A 76 3.35 -12.82 23.39
C PRO A 76 2.49 -13.76 22.53
N ALA A 77 2.89 -15.03 22.41
CA ALA A 77 2.28 -15.95 21.46
C ALA A 77 0.75 -16.06 21.62
N ASP A 78 0.25 -16.12 22.86
CA ASP A 78 -1.19 -16.16 23.18
C ASP A 78 -1.93 -14.90 22.72
N VAL A 79 -1.28 -13.73 22.80
CA VAL A 79 -1.81 -12.45 22.31
C VAL A 79 -1.79 -12.42 20.80
N ARG A 80 -0.67 -12.83 20.19
CA ARG A 80 -0.48 -12.86 18.74
C ARG A 80 -1.53 -13.74 18.06
N HIS A 81 -1.81 -14.92 18.60
CA HIS A 81 -2.82 -15.85 18.06
C HIS A 81 -4.25 -15.30 18.04
N ARG A 82 -4.57 -14.32 18.90
CA ARG A 82 -5.88 -13.64 18.92
C ARG A 82 -5.86 -12.25 18.31
N THR A 83 -4.74 -11.82 17.72
CA THR A 83 -4.57 -10.48 17.16
C THR A 83 -4.49 -10.55 15.64
N ALA A 84 -5.40 -9.86 14.95
CA ALA A 84 -5.32 -9.66 13.51
C ALA A 84 -4.32 -8.54 13.19
N LEU A 85 -3.38 -8.79 12.27
CA LEU A 85 -2.51 -7.74 11.73
C LEU A 85 -3.22 -7.03 10.57
N VAL A 86 -3.65 -5.80 10.77
CA VAL A 86 -4.25 -4.95 9.75
C VAL A 86 -3.24 -3.92 9.29
N VAL A 87 -2.86 -3.97 8.03
CA VAL A 87 -1.94 -3.03 7.40
C VAL A 87 -2.75 -2.08 6.51
N GLN A 88 -2.46 -0.79 6.61
CA GLN A 88 -3.26 0.26 6.00
C GLN A 88 -3.44 0.05 4.49
N ILE A 89 -2.37 0.13 3.70
CA ILE A 89 -2.48 0.11 2.24
C ILE A 89 -2.14 -1.25 1.63
N TYR A 90 -2.86 -1.55 0.54
CA TYR A 90 -2.74 -2.78 -0.25
C TYR A 90 -1.28 -3.19 -0.55
N PRO A 91 -0.40 -2.34 -1.11
CA PRO A 91 0.97 -2.78 -1.44
C PRO A 91 1.74 -3.30 -0.24
N MET A 92 1.61 -2.65 0.92
CA MET A 92 2.28 -3.06 2.16
C MET A 92 1.71 -4.37 2.70
N ALA A 93 0.38 -4.50 2.73
CA ALA A 93 -0.30 -5.73 3.18
C ALA A 93 0.08 -6.94 2.29
N ALA A 94 0.03 -6.75 0.96
CA ALA A 94 0.36 -7.80 0.01
C ALA A 94 1.82 -8.23 0.08
N ALA A 95 2.73 -7.27 0.24
CA ALA A 95 4.15 -7.58 0.37
C ALA A 95 4.42 -8.36 1.67
N TYR A 96 3.73 -8.03 2.78
CA TYR A 96 3.81 -8.81 4.01
C TYR A 96 3.29 -10.24 3.80
N ASP A 97 2.12 -10.42 3.16
CA ASP A 97 1.51 -11.72 2.93
C ASP A 97 2.35 -12.68 2.07
N VAL A 98 3.02 -12.15 1.05
CA VAL A 98 3.94 -12.94 0.21
C VAL A 98 5.07 -13.53 1.05
N GLU A 99 5.60 -12.77 2.00
CA GLU A 99 6.65 -13.24 2.89
C GLU A 99 6.09 -14.15 4.00
N ALA A 100 4.91 -13.82 4.51
CA ALA A 100 4.21 -14.59 5.53
C ALA A 100 3.93 -16.02 5.06
N GLY A 101 3.44 -16.17 3.82
CA GLY A 101 3.21 -17.46 3.20
C GLY A 101 4.48 -18.30 3.03
N ARG A 102 5.66 -17.68 2.86
CA ARG A 102 6.96 -18.37 2.78
C ARG A 102 7.46 -18.81 4.16
N ALA A 103 7.21 -18.02 5.19
CA ALA A 103 7.69 -18.24 6.56
C ALA A 103 6.70 -19.03 7.44
N GLY A 104 5.47 -19.27 6.97
CA GLY A 104 4.42 -19.96 7.74
C GLY A 104 3.85 -19.12 8.90
N ILE A 105 3.96 -17.79 8.82
CA ILE A 105 3.41 -16.86 9.82
C ILE A 105 2.01 -16.39 9.42
N SER A 106 1.28 -15.77 10.37
CA SER A 106 -0.08 -15.27 10.13
C SER A 106 -0.07 -14.21 9.03
N ARG A 107 -1.07 -14.27 8.14
CA ARG A 107 -1.28 -13.24 7.13
C ARG A 107 -1.68 -11.89 7.74
N ALA A 108 -1.45 -10.82 6.98
CA ALA A 108 -2.02 -9.49 7.16
C ALA A 108 -3.41 -9.36 6.50
N TYR A 109 -4.12 -8.32 6.91
CA TYR A 109 -5.42 -7.91 6.42
C TYR A 109 -5.37 -6.43 6.05
N SER A 110 -6.26 -5.96 5.17
CA SER A 110 -6.34 -4.55 4.80
C SER A 110 -7.71 -4.21 4.24
N PHE A 111 -8.21 -3.01 4.58
CA PHE A 111 -9.43 -2.44 4.01
C PHE A 111 -9.20 -1.82 2.63
N HIS A 112 -7.94 -1.58 2.27
CA HIS A 112 -7.60 -0.74 1.13
C HIS A 112 -7.84 -1.47 -0.21
N ARG A 113 -8.72 -0.86 -1.02
CA ARG A 113 -9.02 -1.27 -2.41
C ARG A 113 -9.44 -2.74 -2.49
N GLY A 114 -8.76 -3.49 -3.37
CA GLY A 114 -9.07 -4.90 -3.63
C GLY A 114 -8.71 -5.83 -2.48
N TYR A 115 -7.89 -5.41 -1.51
CA TYR A 115 -7.39 -6.31 -0.47
C TYR A 115 -8.51 -6.81 0.44
N TYR A 116 -9.48 -5.95 0.70
CA TYR A 116 -10.68 -6.24 1.47
C TYR A 116 -11.37 -7.56 1.03
N TYR A 117 -11.35 -7.87 -0.27
CA TYR A 117 -11.99 -9.06 -0.84
C TYR A 117 -11.25 -10.37 -0.56
N PHE A 118 -10.04 -10.33 -0.01
CA PHE A 118 -9.36 -11.52 0.51
C PHE A 118 -9.94 -11.99 1.85
N GLY A 119 -10.97 -11.32 2.36
CA GLY A 119 -11.76 -11.73 3.52
C GLY A 119 -11.33 -11.05 4.82
N ALA A 120 -12.27 -10.99 5.76
CA ALA A 120 -12.05 -10.47 7.10
C ALA A 120 -11.20 -11.44 7.96
N PRO A 121 -10.63 -10.98 9.08
CA PRO A 121 -10.03 -11.87 10.08
C PRO A 121 -11.01 -12.92 10.61
N PRO A 122 -10.53 -14.11 11.00
CA PRO A 122 -11.38 -15.13 11.61
C PRO A 122 -11.91 -14.64 12.96
N GLU A 123 -13.11 -15.10 13.33
CA GLU A 123 -13.78 -14.73 14.58
C GLU A 123 -12.97 -15.05 15.84
N SER A 124 -12.02 -15.98 15.77
CA SER A 124 -11.07 -16.31 16.86
C SER A 124 -10.08 -15.19 17.17
N MET A 125 -9.85 -14.25 16.24
CA MET A 125 -9.08 -13.05 16.50
C MET A 125 -10.00 -12.02 17.16
N THR A 126 -9.70 -11.62 18.39
CA THR A 126 -10.51 -10.67 19.16
C THR A 126 -9.90 -9.27 19.20
N ASP A 127 -8.61 -9.18 18.91
CA ASP A 127 -7.81 -7.97 18.94
C ASP A 127 -7.32 -7.63 17.52
N MET A 128 -6.87 -6.39 17.32
CA MET A 128 -6.31 -5.91 16.06
C MET A 128 -5.06 -5.09 16.32
N MET A 129 -3.99 -5.39 15.58
CA MET A 129 -2.83 -4.52 15.42
C MET A 129 -3.00 -3.77 14.11
N TYR A 130 -3.08 -2.45 14.15
CA TYR A 130 -3.09 -1.60 12.97
C TYR A 130 -1.70 -1.00 12.74
N VAL A 131 -1.22 -1.07 11.50
CA VAL A 131 0.05 -0.49 11.07
C VAL A 131 -0.19 0.33 9.79
N GLY A 132 0.05 1.64 9.85
CA GLY A 132 -0.23 2.57 8.73
C GLY A 132 0.71 3.78 8.68
N VAL A 133 0.79 4.43 7.52
CA VAL A 133 1.62 5.63 7.26
C VAL A 133 0.99 6.91 7.83
N ASP A 134 -0.28 6.85 8.20
CA ASP A 134 -1.01 7.91 8.89
C ASP A 134 -1.89 7.34 10.01
N ASP A 135 -2.44 8.25 10.82
CA ASP A 135 -3.33 7.89 11.91
C ASP A 135 -4.58 7.17 11.40
N PRO A 136 -5.02 6.08 12.08
CA PRO A 136 -6.20 5.33 11.68
C PRO A 136 -7.47 6.18 11.76
N ASP A 137 -8.46 5.85 10.92
CA ASP A 137 -9.78 6.48 11.01
C ASP A 137 -10.36 6.29 12.44
N PRO A 138 -10.76 7.37 13.14
CA PRO A 138 -11.30 7.29 14.50
C PRO A 138 -12.49 6.33 14.66
N LYS A 139 -13.24 6.06 13.59
CA LYS A 139 -14.36 5.11 13.59
C LYS A 139 -13.91 3.67 13.83
N LEU A 140 -12.68 3.29 13.50
CA LEU A 140 -12.15 1.96 13.82
C LEU A 140 -12.24 1.68 15.32
N ALA A 141 -12.01 2.68 16.16
CA ALA A 141 -12.09 2.53 17.61
C ALA A 141 -13.49 2.17 18.11
N GLN A 142 -14.55 2.49 17.36
CA GLN A 142 -15.93 2.17 17.72
C GLN A 142 -16.22 0.67 17.63
N GLY A 143 -15.42 -0.11 16.88
CA GLY A 143 -15.56 -1.56 16.80
C GLY A 143 -14.90 -2.33 17.95
N PHE A 144 -14.26 -1.64 18.91
CA PHE A 144 -13.47 -2.27 19.97
C PHE A 144 -13.79 -1.66 21.34
N ARG A 145 -13.50 -2.43 22.40
CA ARG A 145 -13.62 -1.94 23.78
C ARG A 145 -12.57 -0.87 24.10
N GLY A 146 -11.49 -0.82 23.35
CA GLY A 146 -10.63 0.33 23.32
C GLY A 146 -9.43 0.18 22.41
N VAL A 147 -8.61 1.22 22.43
CA VAL A 147 -7.47 1.43 21.55
C VAL A 147 -6.29 1.96 22.37
N GLN A 148 -5.10 1.53 22.02
CA GLN A 148 -3.84 2.02 22.57
C GLN A 148 -2.88 2.29 21.41
N ARG A 149 -2.36 3.51 21.32
CA ARG A 149 -1.20 3.78 20.47
C ARG A 149 0.02 3.12 21.13
N ILE A 150 0.66 2.19 20.42
CA ILE A 150 1.86 1.53 20.92
C ILE A 150 3.05 2.44 20.68
N GLU A 151 3.22 2.88 19.43
CA GLU A 151 4.43 3.61 19.06
C GLU A 151 4.25 4.40 17.76
N LEU A 152 5.19 5.33 17.54
CA LEU A 152 5.49 5.94 16.26
C LEU A 152 6.89 5.47 15.88
N LEU A 153 6.97 4.47 15.01
CA LEU A 153 8.23 3.82 14.68
C LEU A 153 8.86 4.44 13.44
N HIS A 154 10.16 4.70 13.47
CA HIS A 154 10.84 5.20 12.28
C HIS A 154 11.00 4.07 11.26
N ALA A 155 10.34 4.18 10.12
CA ALA A 155 10.54 3.33 8.95
C ALA A 155 11.64 3.98 8.09
N ALA A 156 12.83 3.40 8.08
CA ALA A 156 14.00 3.96 7.42
C ALA A 156 13.72 4.23 5.92
N GLY A 157 13.84 5.50 5.50
CA GLY A 157 13.56 5.91 4.12
C GLY A 157 12.08 6.10 3.76
N GLU A 158 11.15 5.76 4.66
CA GLU A 158 9.70 5.81 4.43
C GLU A 158 8.97 6.80 5.35
N GLY A 159 9.59 7.21 6.45
CA GLY A 159 9.04 8.16 7.41
C GLY A 159 8.63 7.49 8.73
N GLU A 160 7.49 7.89 9.27
CA GLU A 160 6.98 7.37 10.54
C GLU A 160 5.86 6.35 10.30
N ALA A 161 5.93 5.23 11.00
CA ALA A 161 4.93 4.18 11.02
C ALA A 161 4.06 4.30 12.28
N HIS A 162 2.76 4.43 12.06
CA HIS A 162 1.76 4.55 13.10
C HIS A 162 1.30 3.14 13.53
N VAL A 163 1.55 2.78 14.79
CA VAL A 163 1.22 1.47 15.33
C VAL A 163 0.19 1.58 16.46
N TYR A 164 -0.95 0.94 16.26
CA TYR A 164 -2.08 0.95 17.19
C TYR A 164 -2.54 -0.46 17.51
N ARG A 165 -2.91 -0.68 18.77
CA ARG A 165 -3.56 -1.91 19.23
C ARG A 165 -4.98 -1.63 19.66
N TYR A 166 -5.90 -2.37 19.08
CA TYR A 166 -7.31 -2.38 19.44
C TYR A 166 -7.64 -3.70 20.12
N TYR A 167 -8.43 -3.65 21.20
CA TYR A 167 -8.68 -4.80 22.05
C TYR A 167 -10.17 -5.09 22.22
N GLY A 168 -10.49 -6.38 22.17
CA GLY A 168 -11.82 -6.90 22.42
C GLY A 168 -12.89 -6.31 21.51
N ARG A 169 -12.93 -6.77 20.24
CA ARG A 169 -13.98 -6.34 19.30
C ARG A 169 -15.38 -6.52 19.89
N ILE A 170 -16.29 -5.64 19.52
CA ILE A 170 -17.66 -5.61 20.06
C ILE A 170 -18.72 -6.20 19.11
N ALA A 171 -18.34 -6.48 17.86
CA ALA A 171 -19.20 -7.06 16.84
C ALA A 171 -18.44 -8.11 16.00
N PRO A 172 -19.14 -8.99 15.25
CA PRO A 172 -18.52 -9.92 14.29
C PRO A 172 -17.56 -9.22 13.34
N TRP A 173 -16.45 -9.90 12.98
CA TRP A 173 -15.48 -9.34 12.05
C TRP A 173 -16.12 -8.98 10.73
N GLN A 174 -16.96 -9.87 10.19
CA GLN A 174 -17.60 -9.60 8.89
C GLN A 174 -18.42 -8.31 8.90
N GLN A 175 -19.16 -8.05 9.98
CA GLN A 175 -19.94 -6.81 10.13
C GLN A 175 -19.02 -5.58 10.16
N LEU A 176 -17.99 -5.61 11.02
CA LEU A 176 -17.02 -4.51 11.12
C LEU A 176 -16.28 -4.29 9.78
N TRP A 177 -15.91 -5.38 9.11
CA TRP A 177 -15.22 -5.37 7.82
C TRP A 177 -16.05 -4.63 6.77
N ASP A 178 -17.34 -4.97 6.66
CA ASP A 178 -18.27 -4.36 5.71
C ASP A 178 -18.44 -2.84 5.98
N ASP A 179 -18.53 -2.45 7.24
CA ASP A 179 -18.63 -1.05 7.66
C ASP A 179 -17.34 -0.25 7.34
N TRP A 180 -16.19 -0.91 7.34
CA TRP A 180 -14.86 -0.28 7.21
C TRP A 180 -14.28 -0.34 5.80
N ARG A 181 -14.98 -0.95 4.85
CA ARG A 181 -14.53 -1.12 3.45
C ARG A 181 -14.08 0.18 2.76
N THR A 182 -14.57 1.33 3.22
CA THR A 182 -14.23 2.65 2.64
C THR A 182 -13.00 3.31 3.27
N TYR A 183 -12.42 2.73 4.32
CA TYR A 183 -11.27 3.30 5.02
C TYR A 183 -9.96 2.98 4.30
N LYS A 184 -8.97 3.85 4.48
CA LYS A 184 -7.63 3.69 3.92
C LYS A 184 -6.69 3.22 4.99
#